data_AF-A0A3S5DFC0-F1
#
_entry.id   AF-A0A3S5DFC0-F1
#
_cell.length_a   1.000
_cell.length_b   1.000
_cell.length_c   1.000
_cell.angle_alpha   90.00
_cell.angle_beta   90.00
_cell.angle_gamma   90.00
#
_symmetry.space_group_name_H-M   'P 1'
#
loop_
_entity.id
_entity.type
_entity.pdbx_description
1 polymer ?
#
loop_
_entity_poly.entity_id
_entity_poly.type
_entity_poly.pdbx_seq_one_letter_code
_entity_poly.pdbx_strand_id
1 'polypeptide(L)'
;MASDSEQLEKLCGDAPYYQVDGLRLDFSPRDFIQVNDAVNQQMVAQALEWLEIQPDDRVLDLFCGMGNFTLPLARRAKAVVGIEGVATLVANGQYNAHKNLLSNASFFHQNLEEDVERQPWAQQGFDKVMLDPARAGAAGVMSHIVKLAPARVVYVSCNPTTLARDSKALLSAGYRLARVRMLDMFPHTGHLESMALFIRQE
;
A
#
# COMPACT_ATOMS: atom_id res chain seq x y z
N MET A 1 34.30 19.19 1.83
CA MET A 1 34.32 17.78 1.40
C MET A 1 33.83 16.95 2.58
N ALA A 2 32.57 16.53 2.55
CA ALA A 2 32.03 15.51 3.44
C ALA A 2 31.26 14.56 2.51
N SER A 3 32.00 13.69 1.83
CA SER A 3 31.53 12.86 0.73
C SER A 3 31.63 11.37 1.04
N ASP A 4 31.41 10.96 2.30
CA ASP A 4 31.58 9.56 2.74
C ASP A 4 30.65 9.13 3.90
N SER A 5 29.38 9.56 3.96
CA SER A 5 28.45 9.03 4.99
C SER A 5 27.17 8.35 4.46
N GLU A 6 27.08 8.10 3.16
CA GLU A 6 25.91 7.43 2.58
C GLU A 6 26.00 5.90 2.53
N GLN A 7 27.13 5.27 2.87
CA GLN A 7 27.23 3.81 2.87
C GLN A 7 26.86 3.21 4.24
N LEU A 8 25.94 2.25 4.24
CA LEU A 8 25.68 1.40 5.41
C LEU A 8 26.77 0.34 5.49
N GLU A 9 27.57 0.36 6.55
CA GLU A 9 28.51 -0.71 6.86
C GLU A 9 27.86 -1.70 7.83
N LYS A 10 27.74 -2.97 7.40
CA LYS A 10 27.24 -4.04 8.26
C LYS A 10 28.39 -4.60 9.10
N LEU A 11 28.40 -4.28 10.39
CA LEU A 11 29.41 -4.80 11.32
C LEU A 11 29.16 -6.26 11.74
N CYS A 12 27.91 -6.64 12.00
CA CYS A 12 27.51 -8.01 12.40
C CYS A 12 26.00 -8.25 12.22
N GLY A 13 25.52 -9.45 12.59
CA GLY A 13 24.10 -9.83 12.63
C GLY A 13 23.54 -10.36 11.31
N ASP A 14 22.30 -10.84 11.34
CA ASP A 14 21.56 -11.22 10.13
C ASP A 14 20.81 -10.02 9.54
N ALA A 15 20.35 -10.15 8.29
CA ALA A 15 19.46 -9.15 7.71
C ALA A 15 18.15 -9.09 8.52
N PRO A 16 17.69 -7.88 8.92
CA PRO A 16 16.50 -7.76 9.73
C PRO A 16 15.26 -8.03 8.89
N TYR A 17 14.21 -8.52 9.56
CA TYR A 17 12.93 -8.82 8.95
C TYR A 17 11.80 -8.67 9.98
N TYR A 18 10.58 -8.51 9.50
CA TYR A 18 9.37 -8.68 10.28
C TYR A 18 8.45 -9.69 9.62
N GLN A 19 7.39 -10.08 10.32
CA GLN A 19 6.38 -11.01 9.80
C GLN A 19 5.02 -10.34 9.71
N VAL A 20 4.31 -10.59 8.60
CA VAL A 20 2.92 -10.15 8.45
C VAL A 20 2.16 -11.18 7.63
N ASP A 21 0.97 -11.58 8.12
CA ASP A 21 0.16 -12.64 7.49
C ASP A 21 0.96 -13.95 7.25
N GLY A 22 1.89 -14.28 8.14
CA GLY A 22 2.77 -15.46 8.01
C GLY A 22 3.87 -15.34 6.94
N LEU A 23 4.01 -14.19 6.29
CA LEU A 23 5.07 -13.88 5.33
C LEU A 23 6.25 -13.22 6.04
N ARG A 24 7.46 -13.47 5.54
CA ARG A 24 8.68 -12.82 6.03
C ARG A 24 9.08 -11.68 5.11
N LEU A 25 9.14 -10.47 5.64
CA LEU A 25 9.52 -9.27 4.90
C LEU A 25 10.86 -8.75 5.42
N ASP A 26 11.90 -8.91 4.60
CA ASP A 26 13.22 -8.38 4.89
C ASP A 26 13.28 -6.90 4.52
N PHE A 27 14.00 -6.10 5.32
CA PHE A 27 14.16 -4.65 5.12
C PHE A 27 15.60 -4.20 5.37
N SER A 28 15.95 -3.04 4.84
CA SER A 28 17.18 -2.31 5.17
C SER A 28 16.96 -1.39 6.38
N PRO A 29 17.95 -1.14 7.24
CA PRO A 29 17.84 -0.20 8.36
C PRO A 29 17.41 1.24 8.01
N ARG A 30 17.39 1.61 6.71
CA ARG A 30 16.93 2.91 6.22
C ARG A 30 15.51 2.89 5.63
N ASP A 31 14.95 1.71 5.43
CA ASP A 31 13.63 1.58 4.83
C ASP A 31 12.54 2.00 5.82
N PHE A 32 11.46 2.53 5.27
CA PHE A 32 10.25 2.75 6.05
C PHE A 32 9.60 1.41 6.40
N ILE A 33 9.32 1.22 7.68
CA ILE A 33 8.48 0.14 8.20
C ILE A 33 7.45 0.72 9.17
N GLN A 34 6.36 0.00 9.38
CA GLN A 34 5.38 0.38 10.40
C GLN A 34 5.98 0.23 11.80
N VAL A 35 5.83 1.26 12.63
CA VAL A 35 6.51 1.33 13.94
C VAL A 35 5.90 0.36 14.95
N ASN A 36 4.59 0.16 14.91
CA ASN A 36 3.87 -0.73 15.83
C ASN A 36 3.43 -2.00 15.10
N ASP A 37 4.21 -3.07 15.25
CA ASP A 37 3.99 -4.35 14.57
C ASP A 37 2.61 -4.97 14.89
N ALA A 38 2.18 -4.93 16.15
CA ALA A 38 0.91 -5.51 16.56
C ALA A 38 -0.29 -4.78 15.93
N VAL A 39 -0.20 -3.46 15.76
CA VAL A 39 -1.23 -2.66 15.07
C VAL A 39 -1.14 -2.85 13.57
N ASN A 40 0.08 -2.93 13.00
CA ASN A 40 0.28 -3.22 11.58
C ASN A 40 -0.35 -4.55 11.17
N GLN A 41 -0.12 -5.63 11.92
CA GLN A 41 -0.72 -6.94 11.62
C GLN A 41 -2.26 -6.88 11.59
N GLN A 42 -2.86 -6.17 12.55
CA GLN A 42 -4.32 -5.95 12.59
C GLN A 42 -4.81 -5.07 11.44
N MET A 43 -4.07 -4.03 11.09
CA MET A 43 -4.36 -3.14 9.97
C MET A 43 -4.37 -3.92 8.64
N VAL A 44 -3.31 -4.70 8.38
CA VAL A 44 -3.24 -5.55 7.18
C VAL A 44 -4.38 -6.56 7.16
N ALA A 45 -4.59 -7.31 8.24
CA ALA A 45 -5.70 -8.27 8.30
C ALA A 45 -7.06 -7.62 8.02
N GLN A 46 -7.29 -6.43 8.57
CA GLN A 46 -8.54 -5.72 8.38
C GLN A 46 -8.71 -5.15 6.96
N ALA A 47 -7.64 -4.65 6.35
CA ALA A 47 -7.66 -4.18 4.96
C ALA A 47 -8.02 -5.33 4.01
N LEU A 48 -7.41 -6.51 4.22
CA LEU A 48 -7.71 -7.71 3.45
C LEU A 48 -9.17 -8.17 3.63
N GLU A 49 -9.69 -8.15 4.85
CA GLU A 49 -11.11 -8.44 5.12
C GLU A 49 -12.02 -7.46 4.38
N TRP A 50 -11.73 -6.15 4.44
CA TRP A 50 -12.56 -5.12 3.81
C TRP A 50 -12.53 -5.13 2.28
N LEU A 51 -11.39 -5.49 1.69
CA LEU A 51 -11.28 -5.64 0.24
C LEU A 51 -12.03 -6.88 -0.28
N GLU A 52 -12.35 -7.85 0.58
CA GLU A 52 -13.04 -9.10 0.23
C GLU A 52 -12.44 -9.73 -1.05
N ILE A 53 -11.13 -9.97 -1.02
CA ILE A 53 -10.37 -10.47 -2.17
C ILE A 53 -10.87 -11.84 -2.61
N GLN A 54 -11.18 -11.95 -3.90
CA GLN A 54 -11.53 -13.20 -4.57
C GLN A 54 -10.31 -13.76 -5.33
N PRO A 55 -10.24 -15.09 -5.57
CA PRO A 55 -9.12 -15.72 -6.28
C PRO A 55 -8.91 -15.24 -7.73
N ASP A 56 -9.92 -14.66 -8.35
CA ASP A 56 -9.90 -14.10 -9.70
C ASP A 56 -9.63 -12.58 -9.73
N ASP A 57 -9.70 -11.91 -8.58
CA ASP A 57 -9.46 -10.47 -8.46
C ASP A 57 -8.03 -10.12 -8.89
N ARG A 58 -7.93 -8.99 -9.57
CA ARG A 58 -6.69 -8.24 -9.76
C ARG A 58 -6.69 -7.01 -8.87
N VAL A 59 -5.65 -6.87 -8.06
CA VAL A 59 -5.56 -5.81 -7.05
C VAL A 59 -4.44 -4.84 -7.38
N LEU A 60 -4.71 -3.55 -7.25
CA LEU A 60 -3.71 -2.49 -7.29
C LEU A 60 -3.39 -2.03 -5.87
N ASP A 61 -2.10 -1.95 -5.54
CA ASP A 61 -1.60 -1.42 -4.27
C ASP A 61 -0.73 -0.20 -4.56
N LEU A 62 -1.21 0.99 -4.19
CA LEU A 62 -0.55 2.27 -4.43
C LEU A 62 0.21 2.71 -3.18
N PHE A 63 1.42 3.26 -3.36
CA PHE A 63 2.33 3.60 -2.27
C PHE A 63 2.73 2.35 -1.47
N CYS A 64 2.97 1.26 -2.19
CA CYS A 64 3.08 -0.07 -1.60
C CYS A 64 4.36 -0.31 -0.79
N GLY A 65 5.33 0.60 -0.87
CA GLY A 65 6.64 0.46 -0.26
C GLY A 65 7.31 -0.85 -0.65
N MET A 66 7.68 -1.63 0.37
CA MET A 66 8.31 -2.95 0.22
C MET A 66 7.31 -4.12 0.26
N GLY A 67 6.00 -3.86 0.16
CA GLY A 67 4.97 -4.87 -0.01
C GLY A 67 4.21 -5.28 1.25
N ASN A 68 4.07 -4.40 2.25
CA ASN A 68 3.37 -4.69 3.52
C ASN A 68 1.93 -5.19 3.29
N PHE A 69 1.21 -4.60 2.34
CA PHE A 69 -0.12 -5.06 1.90
C PHE A 69 -0.05 -5.94 0.65
N THR A 70 0.81 -5.58 -0.32
CA THR A 70 0.92 -6.26 -1.62
C THR A 70 1.12 -7.76 -1.48
N LEU A 71 2.01 -8.19 -0.58
CA LEU A 71 2.35 -9.61 -0.45
C LEU A 71 1.23 -10.43 0.21
N PRO A 72 0.61 -9.97 1.33
CA PRO A 72 -0.61 -10.60 1.85
C PRO A 72 -1.76 -10.65 0.83
N LEU A 73 -1.94 -9.61 0.01
CA LEU A 73 -2.93 -9.60 -1.07
C LEU A 73 -2.64 -10.68 -2.11
N ALA A 74 -1.36 -10.86 -2.48
CA ALA A 74 -0.93 -11.83 -3.50
C ALA A 74 -1.16 -13.29 -3.08
N ARG A 75 -1.29 -13.58 -1.78
CA ARG A 75 -1.70 -14.93 -1.32
C ARG A 75 -3.15 -15.29 -1.67
N ARG A 76 -3.98 -14.30 -2.00
CA ARG A 76 -5.44 -14.44 -2.14
C ARG A 76 -5.95 -14.06 -3.53
N ALA A 77 -5.32 -13.07 -4.17
CA ALA A 77 -5.71 -12.55 -5.48
C ALA A 77 -5.09 -13.33 -6.64
N LYS A 78 -5.67 -13.20 -7.83
CA LYS A 78 -5.10 -13.71 -9.09
C LYS A 78 -3.76 -13.04 -9.40
N ALA A 79 -3.72 -11.72 -9.26
CA ALA A 79 -2.55 -10.90 -9.51
C ALA A 79 -2.61 -9.62 -8.69
N VAL A 80 -1.45 -9.16 -8.22
CA VAL A 80 -1.31 -7.90 -7.48
C VAL A 80 -0.24 -7.05 -8.13
N VAL A 81 -0.54 -5.76 -8.32
CA VAL A 81 0.39 -4.76 -8.83
C VAL A 81 0.66 -3.75 -7.73
N GLY A 82 1.90 -3.70 -7.25
CA GLY A 82 2.39 -2.68 -6.32
C GLY A 82 3.05 -1.52 -7.08
N ILE A 83 2.66 -0.29 -6.79
CA ILE A 83 3.28 0.92 -7.33
C ILE A 83 3.94 1.71 -6.20
N GLU A 84 5.20 2.09 -6.41
CA GLU A 84 6.01 2.79 -5.40
C GLU A 84 6.93 3.82 -6.07
N GLY A 85 7.13 4.96 -5.40
CA GLY A 85 7.94 6.08 -5.90
C GLY A 85 9.42 5.99 -5.53
N VAL A 86 9.80 5.07 -4.65
CA VAL A 86 11.21 4.84 -4.25
C VAL A 86 11.74 3.53 -4.84
N ALA A 87 12.69 3.64 -5.77
CA ALA A 87 13.26 2.49 -6.47
C ALA A 87 13.85 1.40 -5.57
N THR A 88 14.45 1.78 -4.42
CA THR A 88 14.98 0.80 -3.46
C THR A 88 13.87 -0.02 -2.79
N LEU A 89 12.74 0.62 -2.46
CA LEU A 89 11.58 -0.09 -1.89
C LEU A 89 10.93 -1.02 -2.91
N VAL A 90 10.88 -0.62 -4.19
CA VAL A 90 10.45 -1.50 -5.30
C VAL A 90 11.32 -2.74 -5.38
N ALA A 91 12.65 -2.58 -5.36
CA ALA A 91 13.58 -3.71 -5.39
C ALA A 91 13.39 -4.63 -4.17
N ASN A 92 13.15 -4.05 -2.99
CA ASN A 92 12.88 -4.83 -1.77
C ASN A 92 11.53 -5.56 -1.85
N GLY A 93 10.50 -4.96 -2.42
CA GLY A 93 9.21 -5.59 -2.68
C GLY A 93 9.34 -6.80 -3.61
N GLN A 94 10.09 -6.66 -4.70
CA GLN A 94 10.40 -7.76 -5.64
C GLN A 94 11.17 -8.89 -4.95
N TYR A 95 12.19 -8.53 -4.15
CA TYR A 95 12.95 -9.48 -3.37
C TYR A 95 12.07 -10.25 -2.37
N ASN A 96 11.21 -9.55 -1.64
CA ASN A 96 10.29 -10.16 -0.68
C ASN A 96 9.23 -11.04 -1.37
N ALA A 97 8.72 -10.64 -2.54
CA ALA A 97 7.83 -11.50 -3.34
C ALA A 97 8.52 -12.81 -3.74
N HIS A 98 9.75 -12.72 -4.25
CA HIS A 98 10.53 -13.90 -4.63
C HIS A 98 10.80 -14.81 -3.42
N LYS A 99 11.22 -14.23 -2.30
CA LYS A 99 11.53 -14.96 -1.05
C LYS A 99 10.31 -15.70 -0.49
N ASN A 100 9.12 -15.14 -0.66
CA ASN A 100 7.86 -15.74 -0.22
C ASN A 100 7.16 -16.56 -1.32
N LEU A 101 7.81 -16.80 -2.47
CA LEU A 101 7.29 -17.58 -3.59
C LEU A 101 5.98 -17.03 -4.20
N LEU A 102 5.84 -15.70 -4.21
CA LEU A 102 4.66 -15.00 -4.73
C LEU A 102 4.93 -14.50 -6.15
N SER A 103 4.82 -15.38 -7.14
CA SER A 103 5.07 -15.05 -8.56
C SER A 103 3.99 -14.18 -9.22
N ASN A 104 2.88 -13.95 -8.53
CA ASN A 104 1.74 -13.13 -8.98
C ASN A 104 1.75 -11.70 -8.43
N ALA A 105 2.81 -11.30 -7.72
CA ALA A 105 3.03 -9.93 -7.26
C ALA A 105 4.07 -9.23 -8.16
N SER A 106 3.67 -8.14 -8.81
CA SER A 106 4.55 -7.30 -9.63
C SER A 106 4.70 -5.92 -9.01
N PHE A 107 5.92 -5.38 -9.00
CA PHE A 107 6.20 -4.05 -8.46
C PHE A 107 6.78 -3.13 -9.53
N PHE A 108 6.30 -1.89 -9.58
CA PHE A 108 6.75 -0.88 -10.52
C PHE A 108 7.16 0.42 -9.82
N HIS A 109 8.32 0.94 -10.23
CA HIS A 109 8.76 2.27 -9.84
C HIS A 109 8.07 3.32 -10.69
N GLN A 110 7.22 4.15 -10.08
CA GLN A 110 6.50 5.24 -10.75
C GLN A 110 6.31 6.42 -9.82
N ASN A 111 6.40 7.63 -10.38
CA ASN A 111 5.94 8.82 -9.70
C ASN A 111 4.40 8.86 -9.75
N LEU A 112 3.75 8.63 -8.62
CA LEU A 112 2.29 8.64 -8.50
C LEU A 112 1.69 10.05 -8.61
N GLU A 113 2.49 11.10 -8.72
CA GLU A 113 2.01 12.45 -9.06
C GLU A 113 1.92 12.69 -10.58
N GLU A 114 2.50 11.79 -11.40
CA GLU A 114 2.48 11.86 -12.86
C GLU A 114 1.34 11.04 -13.47
N ASP A 115 1.06 11.27 -14.75
CA ASP A 115 0.06 10.51 -15.49
C ASP A 115 0.52 9.05 -15.70
N VAL A 116 -0.09 8.14 -14.94
CA VAL A 116 0.18 6.70 -14.96
C VAL A 116 -0.68 5.93 -15.97
N GLU A 117 -1.59 6.58 -16.71
CA GLU A 117 -2.54 5.92 -17.61
C GLU A 117 -1.86 5.20 -18.78
N ARG A 118 -0.69 5.69 -19.18
CA ARG A 118 0.09 5.10 -20.28
C ARG A 118 0.89 3.87 -19.86
N GLN A 119 0.92 3.55 -18.57
CA GLN A 119 1.70 2.44 -18.09
C GLN A 119 1.07 1.09 -18.47
N PRO A 120 1.86 0.09 -18.88
CA PRO A 120 1.33 -1.22 -19.29
C PRO A 120 0.45 -1.89 -18.22
N TRP A 121 0.78 -1.68 -16.94
CA TRP A 121 0.04 -2.26 -15.82
C TRP A 121 -1.36 -1.64 -15.62
N ALA A 122 -1.61 -0.43 -16.14
CA ALA A 122 -2.89 0.26 -16.01
C ALA A 122 -3.93 -0.18 -17.04
N GLN A 123 -3.49 -0.76 -18.17
CA GLN A 123 -4.37 -1.10 -19.31
C GLN A 123 -5.35 -2.25 -19.04
N GLN A 124 -5.08 -3.08 -18.02
CA GLN A 124 -5.80 -4.34 -17.80
C GLN A 124 -6.87 -4.24 -16.70
N GLY A 125 -7.19 -3.02 -16.22
CA GLY A 125 -8.18 -2.79 -15.17
C GLY A 125 -7.76 -3.34 -13.80
N PHE A 126 -8.56 -3.04 -12.77
CA PHE A 126 -8.38 -3.55 -11.41
C PHE A 126 -9.73 -3.71 -10.72
N ASP A 127 -9.94 -4.82 -10.03
CA ASP A 127 -11.18 -5.10 -9.31
C ASP A 127 -11.21 -4.39 -7.96
N LYS A 128 -10.03 -4.26 -7.33
CA LYS A 128 -9.84 -3.72 -5.98
C LYS A 128 -8.61 -2.82 -5.92
N VAL A 129 -8.66 -1.77 -5.11
CA VAL A 129 -7.53 -0.85 -4.87
C VAL A 129 -7.23 -0.72 -3.38
N MET A 130 -5.95 -0.84 -3.03
CA MET A 130 -5.37 -0.50 -1.74
C MET A 130 -4.49 0.75 -1.91
N LEU A 131 -4.51 1.66 -0.94
CA LEU A 131 -3.55 2.76 -0.89
C LEU A 131 -3.21 3.16 0.56
N ASP A 132 -1.93 3.43 0.79
CA ASP A 132 -1.37 3.92 2.06
C ASP A 132 -0.38 5.08 1.82
N PRO A 133 -0.86 6.26 1.36
CA PRO A 133 0.00 7.38 1.05
C PRO A 133 0.61 8.03 2.29
N ALA A 134 1.70 8.76 2.06
CA ALA A 134 2.26 9.68 3.06
C ALA A 134 1.28 10.80 3.45
N ARG A 135 1.68 11.66 4.39
CA ARG A 135 0.86 12.73 4.99
C ARG A 135 0.21 13.71 4.00
N ALA A 136 0.75 13.84 2.78
CA ALA A 136 0.19 14.68 1.71
C ALA A 136 -1.12 14.13 1.12
N GLY A 137 -1.41 12.85 1.39
CA GLY A 137 -2.50 12.10 0.77
C GLY A 137 -2.19 11.72 -0.67
N ALA A 138 -3.23 11.43 -1.43
CA ALA A 138 -3.15 10.79 -2.73
C ALA A 138 -3.93 11.57 -3.81
N ALA A 139 -4.00 12.91 -3.68
CA ALA A 139 -4.74 13.77 -4.61
C ALA A 139 -4.36 13.55 -6.09
N GLY A 140 -3.07 13.33 -6.37
CA GLY A 140 -2.56 13.08 -7.73
C GLY A 140 -3.12 11.82 -8.39
N VAL A 141 -3.51 10.80 -7.60
CA VAL A 141 -3.99 9.51 -8.12
C VAL A 141 -5.49 9.31 -8.03
N MET A 142 -6.23 10.18 -7.34
CA MET A 142 -7.67 9.98 -7.13
C MET A 142 -8.47 9.92 -8.43
N SER A 143 -8.14 10.77 -9.41
CA SER A 143 -8.78 10.74 -10.74
C SER A 143 -8.53 9.42 -11.46
N HIS A 144 -7.32 8.86 -11.33
CA HIS A 144 -6.95 7.57 -11.92
C HIS A 144 -7.70 6.42 -11.25
N ILE A 145 -7.79 6.40 -9.91
CA ILE A 145 -8.58 5.38 -9.18
C ILE A 145 -10.05 5.43 -9.62
N VAL A 146 -10.62 6.62 -9.75
CA VAL A 146 -12.00 6.79 -10.24
C VAL A 146 -12.17 6.22 -11.65
N LYS A 147 -11.23 6.48 -12.57
CA LYS A 147 -11.26 5.95 -13.94
C LYS A 147 -11.13 4.42 -13.99
N LEU A 148 -10.29 3.84 -13.13
CA LEU A 148 -10.16 2.38 -13.00
C LEU A 148 -11.45 1.72 -12.51
N ALA A 149 -12.29 2.49 -11.80
CA ALA A 149 -13.60 2.10 -11.33
C ALA A 149 -13.66 0.76 -10.55
N PRO A 150 -12.71 0.48 -9.63
CA PRO A 150 -12.71 -0.75 -8.83
C PRO A 150 -14.01 -0.92 -8.02
N ALA A 151 -14.40 -2.15 -7.73
CA ALA A 151 -15.57 -2.41 -6.89
C ALA A 151 -15.35 -1.92 -5.45
N ARG A 152 -14.11 -2.00 -4.94
CA ARG A 152 -13.74 -1.61 -3.58
C ARG A 152 -12.40 -0.88 -3.53
N VAL A 153 -12.32 0.13 -2.66
CA VAL A 153 -11.11 0.87 -2.36
C VAL A 153 -10.90 0.91 -0.85
N VAL A 154 -9.74 0.46 -0.36
CA VAL A 154 -9.32 0.67 1.03
C VAL A 154 -8.21 1.70 1.05
N TYR A 155 -8.44 2.79 1.79
CA TYR A 155 -7.50 3.90 1.98
C TYR A 155 -7.04 3.91 3.44
N VAL A 156 -5.75 3.69 3.68
CA VAL A 156 -5.07 3.93 4.96
C VAL A 156 -4.45 5.33 4.96
N SER A 157 -4.64 6.09 6.04
CA SER A 157 -4.14 7.46 6.12
C SER A 157 -3.74 7.84 7.53
N CYS A 158 -2.55 8.42 7.65
CA CYS A 158 -2.05 9.08 8.86
C CYS A 158 -2.51 10.55 9.00
N ASN A 159 -3.34 11.05 8.08
CA ASN A 159 -3.82 12.43 8.09
C ASN A 159 -5.32 12.50 7.70
N PRO A 160 -6.23 12.67 8.68
CA PRO A 160 -7.67 12.67 8.42
C PRO A 160 -8.12 13.82 7.50
N THR A 161 -7.38 14.93 7.47
CA THR A 161 -7.71 16.08 6.62
C THR A 161 -7.53 15.74 5.14
N THR A 162 -6.42 15.10 4.78
CA THR A 162 -6.17 14.69 3.39
C THR A 162 -7.02 13.50 3.01
N LEU A 163 -7.29 12.57 3.94
CA LEU A 163 -8.30 11.51 3.72
C LEU A 163 -9.66 12.11 3.36
N ALA A 164 -10.14 13.10 4.12
CA ALA A 164 -11.43 13.74 3.86
C ALA A 164 -11.46 14.46 2.50
N ARG A 165 -10.37 15.14 2.12
CA ARG A 165 -10.22 15.76 0.78
C ARG A 165 -10.33 14.71 -0.32
N ASP A 166 -9.52 13.65 -0.23
CA ASP A 166 -9.41 12.63 -1.27
C ASP A 166 -10.69 11.79 -1.39
N SER A 167 -11.35 11.52 -0.25
CA SER A 167 -12.66 10.85 -0.20
C SER A 167 -13.71 11.55 -1.07
N LYS A 168 -13.68 12.88 -1.18
CA LYS A 168 -14.63 13.63 -2.02
C LYS A 168 -14.58 13.20 -3.48
N ALA A 169 -13.41 12.84 -4.00
CA ALA A 169 -13.26 12.39 -5.38
C ALA A 169 -14.01 11.07 -5.60
N LEU A 170 -13.85 10.11 -4.68
CA LEU A 170 -14.57 8.82 -4.74
C LEU A 170 -16.08 9.00 -4.54
N LEU A 171 -16.49 9.81 -3.56
CA LEU A 171 -17.91 10.07 -3.31
C LEU A 171 -18.59 10.72 -4.52
N SER A 172 -17.92 11.69 -5.15
CA SER A 172 -18.42 12.36 -6.37
C SER A 172 -18.52 11.41 -7.56
N ALA A 173 -17.75 10.32 -7.55
CA ALA A 173 -17.72 9.29 -8.57
C ALA A 173 -18.67 8.12 -8.31
N GLY A 174 -19.58 8.24 -7.33
CA GLY A 174 -20.60 7.21 -7.04
C GLY A 174 -20.14 6.12 -6.08
N TYR A 175 -19.06 6.34 -5.33
CA TYR A 175 -18.73 5.45 -4.20
C TYR A 175 -19.46 5.89 -2.94
N ARG A 176 -19.75 4.94 -2.05
CA ARG A 176 -20.14 5.22 -0.67
C ARG A 176 -18.99 4.89 0.28
N LEU A 177 -18.84 5.71 1.32
CA LEU A 177 -18.01 5.38 2.47
C LEU A 177 -18.71 4.31 3.32
N ALA A 178 -18.24 3.07 3.24
CA ALA A 178 -18.90 1.92 3.84
C ALA A 178 -18.46 1.64 5.28
N ARG A 179 -17.18 1.87 5.58
CA ARG A 179 -16.57 1.68 6.91
C ARG A 179 -15.47 2.70 7.12
N VAL A 180 -15.27 3.08 8.38
CA VAL A 180 -14.09 3.82 8.85
C VAL A 180 -13.62 3.17 10.14
N ARG A 181 -12.31 3.06 10.33
CA ARG A 181 -11.69 2.62 11.58
C ARG A 181 -10.55 3.57 11.92
N MET A 182 -10.41 3.88 13.20
CA MET A 182 -9.23 4.56 13.74
C MET A 182 -8.21 3.53 14.20
N LEU A 183 -6.94 3.80 13.96
CA LEU A 183 -5.81 2.95 14.31
C LEU A 183 -4.91 3.73 15.27
N ASP A 184 -4.73 3.21 16.48
CA ASP A 184 -3.83 3.82 17.48
C ASP A 184 -2.40 3.33 17.27
N MET A 185 -1.81 3.73 16.14
CA MET A 185 -0.44 3.33 15.76
C MET A 185 0.62 3.96 16.68
N PHE A 186 0.33 5.16 17.22
CA PHE A 186 1.24 5.94 18.06
C PHE A 186 0.56 6.36 19.38
N PRO A 187 0.36 5.44 20.33
CA PRO A 187 -0.25 5.75 21.61
C PRO A 187 0.46 6.88 22.34
N HIS A 188 -0.31 7.69 23.09
CA HIS A 188 0.19 8.86 23.84
C HIS A 188 0.70 10.02 22.97
N THR A 189 0.39 10.03 21.67
CA THR A 189 0.69 11.14 20.76
C THR A 189 -0.58 11.79 20.22
N GLY A 190 -0.44 12.88 19.49
CA GLY A 190 -1.54 13.48 18.72
C GLY A 190 -1.75 12.86 17.33
N HIS A 191 -0.98 11.83 16.97
CA HIS A 191 -1.14 11.17 15.68
C HIS A 191 -2.41 10.33 15.67
N LEU A 192 -3.13 10.38 14.55
CA LEU A 192 -4.34 9.62 14.32
C LEU A 192 -4.24 8.95 12.96
N GLU A 193 -4.08 7.63 12.97
CA GLU A 193 -4.23 6.84 11.77
C GLU A 193 -5.67 6.40 11.59
N SER A 194 -6.06 6.29 10.33
CA SER A 194 -7.42 5.97 9.93
C SER A 194 -7.40 5.09 8.70
N MET A 195 -8.39 4.21 8.61
CA MET A 195 -8.62 3.38 7.43
C MET A 195 -10.07 3.51 7.01
N ALA A 196 -10.30 3.68 5.72
CA ALA A 196 -11.62 3.88 5.14
C ALA A 196 -11.86 2.88 4.00
N LEU A 197 -13.05 2.28 3.99
CA LEU A 197 -13.52 1.43 2.90
C LEU A 197 -14.54 2.20 2.07
N PHE A 198 -14.30 2.27 0.77
CA PHE A 198 -15.25 2.78 -0.22
C PHE A 198 -15.72 1.64 -1.11
N ILE A 199 -17.03 1.61 -1.36
CA ILE A 199 -17.66 0.61 -2.24
C ILE A 199 -18.40 1.35 -3.33
N ARG A 200 -18.19 0.95 -4.58
CA ARG A 200 -18.89 1.53 -5.73
C ARG A 200 -20.38 1.20 -5.61
N GLN A 201 -21.24 2.20 -5.79
CA GLN A 201 -22.68 1.97 -5.88
C GLN A 201 -23.02 1.60 -7.33
N GLU A 202 -23.92 0.62 -7.50
CA GLU A 202 -24.52 0.30 -8.80
C GLU A 202 -25.44 1.42 -9.29
#